data_AF-A0A0F9GIF5-F1
#
_entry.id   AF-A0A0F9GIF5-F1
#
_cell.length_a   1.000
_cell.length_b   1.000
_cell.length_c   1.000
_cell.angle_alpha   90.00
_cell.angle_beta   90.00
_cell.angle_gamma   90.00
#
_symmetry.space_group_name_H-M   'P 1'
#
loop_
_entity.id
_entity.type
_entity.pdbx_description
1 polymer ?
#
loop_
_entity_poly.entity_id
_entity_poly.type
_entity_poly.pdbx_seq_one_letter_code
_entity_poly.pdbx_strand_id
1 'polypeptide(L)'
;MQQYLRKWGVQTILNFVLYEVDGVDLRIDAADAGADCTLRKDQGADTTNVNDFVDEGIGYSITLTGTEMEFAEGLVHIIDSATKQWLDETLKIETYGNASAQHAQDFDTTVPTTVEIQAEMEANGASILDAIQDLLPGSTIAAATDIPAMVGTNNAALATVVGALADGAADGDPTTGETLMQYIKQLINIMVGTAGVVAFPAEAAPGNGVSLAEVIRAIHADVTGLNGSAM
;
A
#
# COMPACT_ATOMS: atom_id res chain seq x y z
N MET A 1 -14.99 -20.06 -42.68
CA MET A 1 -14.55 -18.76 -42.15
C MET A 1 -13.72 -18.95 -40.90
N GLN A 2 -12.41 -18.93 -41.09
CA GLN A 2 -11.41 -18.96 -40.04
C GLN A 2 -11.06 -17.53 -39.59
N GLN A 3 -10.79 -17.32 -38.30
CA GLN A 3 -10.43 -16.01 -37.74
C GLN A 3 -9.00 -16.01 -37.20
N TYR A 4 -8.26 -14.94 -37.46
CA TYR A 4 -6.89 -14.71 -36.99
C TYR A 4 -6.77 -13.38 -36.26
N LEU A 5 -5.93 -13.37 -35.24
CA LEU A 5 -5.45 -12.16 -34.57
C LEU A 5 -3.98 -11.95 -34.96
N ARG A 6 -3.63 -10.76 -35.46
CA ARG A 6 -2.28 -10.44 -35.97
C ARG A 6 -1.86 -9.01 -35.63
N LYS A 7 -0.56 -8.73 -35.60
CA LYS A 7 -0.06 -7.39 -35.29
C LYS A 7 -0.27 -6.42 -36.46
N TRP A 8 -0.72 -5.21 -36.14
CA TRP A 8 -0.88 -4.13 -37.11
C TRP A 8 0.44 -3.80 -37.81
N GLY A 9 0.40 -3.63 -39.14
CA GLY A 9 1.55 -3.14 -39.90
C GLY A 9 2.72 -4.11 -40.01
N VAL A 10 2.57 -5.36 -39.57
CA VAL A 10 3.64 -6.37 -39.56
C VAL A 10 3.29 -7.50 -40.54
N GLN A 11 4.25 -7.90 -41.38
CA GLN A 11 4.07 -9.01 -42.32
C GLN A 11 3.64 -10.29 -41.58
N THR A 12 2.69 -11.01 -42.14
CA THR A 12 2.21 -12.27 -41.57
C THR A 12 1.92 -13.32 -42.63
N ILE A 13 1.94 -14.57 -42.20
CA ILE A 13 1.57 -15.74 -43.00
C ILE A 13 0.31 -16.33 -42.39
N LEU A 14 -0.71 -16.54 -43.22
CA LEU A 14 -1.98 -17.14 -42.84
C LEU A 14 -2.10 -18.51 -43.50
N ASN A 15 -2.27 -19.55 -42.67
CA ASN A 15 -2.38 -20.93 -43.15
C ASN A 15 -3.85 -21.36 -43.13
N PHE A 16 -4.35 -21.87 -44.24
CA PHE A 16 -5.73 -22.30 -44.44
C PHE A 16 -5.80 -23.59 -45.27
N VAL A 17 -7.00 -24.13 -45.47
CA VAL A 17 -7.25 -25.30 -46.31
C VAL A 17 -8.34 -24.96 -47.31
N LEU A 18 -8.32 -25.65 -48.46
CA LEU A 18 -9.37 -25.57 -49.46
C LEU A 18 -10.02 -26.95 -49.60
N TYR A 19 -11.29 -26.94 -49.97
CA TYR A 19 -12.06 -28.16 -50.22
C TYR A 19 -12.31 -28.31 -51.72
N GLU A 20 -12.40 -29.55 -52.17
CA GLU A 20 -12.94 -29.84 -53.50
C GLU A 20 -14.38 -29.30 -53.63
N VAL A 21 -14.86 -29.14 -54.86
CA VAL A 21 -16.19 -28.57 -55.16
C VAL A 21 -17.37 -29.27 -54.48
N ASP A 22 -17.21 -30.51 -54.03
CA ASP A 22 -18.23 -31.25 -53.28
C ASP A 22 -18.19 -31.00 -51.76
N GLY A 23 -17.12 -30.36 -51.26
CA GLY A 23 -16.90 -30.07 -49.84
C GLY A 23 -16.51 -31.27 -48.98
N VAL A 24 -16.21 -32.42 -49.59
CA VAL A 24 -15.93 -33.67 -48.86
C VAL A 24 -14.44 -33.83 -48.59
N ASP A 25 -13.63 -33.72 -49.64
CA ASP A 25 -12.19 -33.92 -49.58
C ASP A 25 -11.43 -32.58 -49.62
N LEU A 26 -10.22 -32.58 -49.08
CA LEU A 26 -9.31 -31.43 -49.18
C LEU A 26 -8.71 -31.36 -50.58
N ARG A 27 -8.69 -30.15 -51.14
CA ARG A 27 -7.94 -29.86 -52.36
C ARG A 27 -6.45 -29.80 -52.00
N ILE A 28 -5.59 -30.47 -52.80
CA ILE A 28 -4.14 -30.58 -52.54
C ILE A 28 -3.25 -30.05 -53.68
N ASP A 29 -3.89 -29.53 -54.73
CA ASP A 29 -3.25 -29.04 -55.96
C ASP A 29 -4.02 -27.84 -56.54
N ALA A 30 -4.60 -27.00 -55.67
CA ALA A 30 -5.10 -25.69 -56.06
C ALA A 30 -3.93 -24.80 -56.49
N ALA A 31 -4.12 -24.08 -57.57
CA ALA A 31 -3.20 -23.06 -58.05
C ALA A 31 -3.98 -21.77 -58.27
N ASP A 32 -3.38 -20.63 -57.89
CA ASP A 32 -3.95 -19.31 -58.14
C ASP A 32 -3.83 -18.97 -59.64
N ALA A 33 -4.90 -18.47 -60.23
CA ALA A 33 -4.92 -17.92 -61.58
C ALA A 33 -4.45 -16.45 -61.66
N GLY A 34 -3.96 -15.88 -60.55
CA GLY A 34 -3.38 -14.54 -60.40
C GLY A 34 -4.38 -13.46 -59.95
N ALA A 35 -5.62 -13.85 -59.63
CA ALA A 35 -6.67 -12.93 -59.17
C ALA A 35 -7.60 -13.57 -58.14
N ASP A 36 -7.30 -14.78 -57.69
CA ASP A 36 -8.21 -15.55 -56.83
C ASP A 36 -8.14 -15.06 -55.37
N CYS A 37 -7.13 -14.27 -55.02
CA CYS A 37 -6.96 -13.65 -53.69
C CYS A 37 -7.31 -12.16 -53.70
N THR A 38 -8.28 -11.76 -52.88
CA THR A 38 -8.59 -10.34 -52.65
C THR A 38 -8.66 -10.02 -51.16
N LEU A 39 -8.31 -8.78 -50.79
CA LEU A 39 -8.33 -8.27 -49.44
C LEU A 39 -9.30 -7.08 -49.37
N ARG A 40 -10.26 -7.19 -48.46
CA ARG A 40 -11.11 -6.08 -48.02
C ARG A 40 -10.58 -5.55 -46.70
N LYS A 41 -10.23 -4.27 -46.65
CA LYS A 41 -9.81 -3.56 -45.43
C LYS A 41 -10.94 -2.69 -44.90
N ASP A 42 -11.29 -2.82 -43.62
CA ASP A 42 -12.19 -1.92 -42.89
C ASP A 42 -13.53 -1.65 -43.62
N GLN A 43 -14.14 -2.72 -44.14
CA GLN A 43 -15.37 -2.67 -44.95
C GLN A 43 -15.28 -1.82 -46.24
N GLY A 44 -14.06 -1.54 -46.68
CA GLY A 44 -13.77 -0.85 -47.95
C GLY A 44 -14.00 -1.72 -49.19
N ALA A 45 -13.45 -1.27 -50.32
CA ALA A 45 -13.47 -2.04 -51.55
C ALA A 45 -12.45 -3.19 -51.51
N ASP A 46 -12.80 -4.32 -52.12
CA ASP A 46 -11.86 -5.42 -52.32
C ASP A 46 -10.74 -4.99 -53.28
N THR A 47 -9.51 -5.28 -52.90
CA THR A 47 -8.33 -5.10 -53.76
C THR A 47 -7.66 -6.45 -53.96
N THR A 48 -7.18 -6.73 -55.16
CA THR A 48 -6.37 -7.94 -55.40
C THR A 48 -5.14 -7.91 -54.51
N ASN A 49 -4.84 -9.03 -53.87
CA ASN A 49 -3.65 -9.15 -53.03
C ASN A 49 -2.40 -9.00 -53.88
N VAL A 50 -1.34 -8.48 -53.27
CA VAL A 50 -0.05 -8.37 -53.96
C VAL A 50 0.59 -9.75 -54.12
N ASN A 51 0.35 -10.66 -53.18
CA ASN A 51 0.85 -12.02 -53.20
C ASN A 51 -0.28 -13.04 -53.37
N ASP A 52 0.00 -14.06 -54.17
CA ASP A 52 -0.85 -15.24 -54.33
C ASP A 52 -0.68 -16.21 -53.16
N PHE A 53 -1.61 -17.16 -53.00
CA PHE A 53 -1.42 -18.25 -52.05
C PHE A 53 -0.41 -19.29 -52.55
N VAL A 54 0.29 -19.92 -51.61
CA VAL A 54 1.30 -20.95 -51.84
C VAL A 54 0.77 -22.29 -51.39
N ASP A 55 1.01 -23.33 -52.17
CA ASP A 55 0.74 -24.72 -51.83
C ASP A 55 1.83 -25.27 -50.89
N GLU A 56 1.43 -25.70 -49.69
CA GLU A 56 2.28 -26.31 -48.66
C GLU A 56 2.09 -27.85 -48.61
N GLY A 57 1.41 -28.43 -49.61
CA GLY A 57 1.21 -29.85 -49.85
C GLY A 57 -0.18 -30.38 -49.45
N ILE A 58 -0.64 -30.10 -48.23
CA ILE A 58 -2.01 -30.48 -47.75
C ILE A 58 -2.85 -29.24 -47.43
N GLY A 59 -2.19 -28.11 -47.21
CA GLY A 59 -2.83 -26.83 -46.94
C GLY A 59 -2.12 -25.74 -47.71
N TYR A 60 -2.63 -24.53 -47.53
CA TYR A 60 -2.19 -23.36 -48.28
C TYR A 60 -1.78 -22.25 -47.33
N SER A 61 -0.85 -21.42 -47.77
CA SER A 61 -0.43 -20.24 -47.03
C SER A 61 -0.59 -18.98 -47.89
N ILE A 62 -0.94 -17.85 -47.28
CA ILE A 62 -0.90 -16.54 -47.95
C ILE A 62 -0.12 -15.55 -47.10
N THR A 63 0.81 -14.84 -47.74
CA THR A 63 1.64 -13.83 -47.08
C THR A 63 1.03 -12.45 -47.31
N LEU A 64 0.65 -11.78 -46.23
CA LEU A 64 0.26 -10.37 -46.26
C LEU A 64 1.43 -9.51 -45.81
N THR A 65 1.77 -8.51 -46.60
CA THR A 65 2.83 -7.54 -46.29
C THR A 65 2.44 -6.65 -45.11
N GLY A 66 3.43 -5.97 -44.51
CA GLY A 66 3.16 -5.01 -43.42
C GLY A 66 2.15 -3.93 -43.83
N THR A 67 2.27 -3.36 -45.03
CA THR A 67 1.33 -2.36 -45.57
C THR A 67 -0.05 -2.95 -45.84
N GLU A 68 -0.14 -4.20 -46.30
CA GLU A 68 -1.43 -4.88 -46.40
C GLU A 68 -2.08 -5.04 -45.03
N MET A 69 -1.30 -5.22 -43.97
CA MET A 69 -1.74 -5.38 -42.57
C MET A 69 -2.06 -4.07 -41.81
N GLU A 70 -2.14 -2.93 -42.51
CA GLU A 70 -2.59 -1.64 -41.94
C GLU A 70 -4.13 -1.48 -42.10
N PHE A 71 -4.90 -2.21 -41.29
CA PHE A 71 -6.37 -2.13 -41.19
C PHE A 71 -6.84 -2.62 -39.82
N ALA A 72 -8.02 -2.21 -39.34
CA ALA A 72 -8.57 -2.70 -38.07
C ALA A 72 -9.12 -4.13 -38.23
N GLU A 73 -9.97 -4.31 -39.24
CA GLU A 73 -10.56 -5.60 -39.62
C GLU A 73 -10.37 -5.86 -41.12
N GLY A 74 -9.89 -7.06 -41.46
CA GLY A 74 -9.62 -7.48 -42.82
C GLY A 74 -10.35 -8.77 -43.17
N LEU A 75 -10.85 -8.86 -44.39
CA LEU A 75 -11.36 -10.10 -44.97
C LEU A 75 -10.51 -10.46 -46.18
N VAL A 76 -9.87 -11.63 -46.14
CA VAL A 76 -9.23 -12.21 -47.32
C VAL A 76 -10.22 -13.17 -47.95
N HIS A 77 -10.63 -12.88 -49.17
CA HIS A 77 -11.46 -13.76 -49.97
C HIS A 77 -10.58 -14.54 -50.93
N ILE A 78 -10.66 -15.87 -50.86
CA ILE A 78 -10.01 -16.80 -51.78
C ILE A 78 -11.12 -17.39 -52.63
N ILE A 79 -11.21 -16.95 -53.88
CA ILE A 79 -12.32 -17.24 -54.78
C ILE A 79 -11.79 -17.83 -56.06
N ASP A 80 -12.24 -19.04 -56.40
CA ASP A 80 -11.97 -19.61 -57.72
C ASP A 80 -12.86 -18.90 -58.72
N SER A 81 -12.27 -17.92 -59.41
CA SER A 81 -12.96 -17.01 -60.34
C SER A 81 -13.21 -17.63 -61.71
N ALA A 82 -12.53 -18.74 -62.02
CA ALA A 82 -12.63 -19.45 -63.28
C ALA A 82 -13.71 -20.55 -63.22
N THR A 83 -13.50 -21.66 -63.95
CA THR A 83 -14.36 -22.83 -63.80
C THR A 83 -14.08 -23.49 -62.47
N LYS A 84 -15.05 -23.45 -61.55
CA LYS A 84 -14.94 -23.97 -60.17
C LYS A 84 -14.26 -25.34 -60.09
N GLN A 85 -13.12 -25.38 -59.40
CA GLN A 85 -12.33 -26.56 -59.05
C GLN A 85 -12.30 -26.78 -57.54
N TRP A 86 -12.45 -25.71 -56.75
CA TRP A 86 -12.46 -25.74 -55.30
C TRP A 86 -13.48 -24.74 -54.71
N LEU A 87 -13.86 -24.94 -53.45
CA LEU A 87 -14.80 -24.07 -52.75
C LEU A 87 -14.14 -22.79 -52.25
N ASP A 88 -14.87 -21.67 -52.34
CA ASP A 88 -14.40 -20.39 -51.83
C ASP A 88 -14.18 -20.42 -50.32
N GLU A 89 -13.12 -19.76 -49.86
CA GLU A 89 -12.86 -19.57 -48.44
C GLU A 89 -12.74 -18.08 -48.12
N THR A 90 -13.07 -17.74 -46.88
CA THR A 90 -12.90 -16.39 -46.37
C THR A 90 -12.20 -16.43 -45.03
N LEU A 91 -11.09 -15.70 -44.93
CA LEU A 91 -10.31 -15.56 -43.71
C LEU A 91 -10.58 -14.19 -43.11
N LYS A 92 -10.97 -14.17 -41.83
CA LYS A 92 -11.13 -12.92 -41.07
C LYS A 92 -9.86 -12.63 -40.29
N ILE A 93 -9.41 -11.39 -40.34
CA ILE A 93 -8.24 -10.90 -39.61
C ILE A 93 -8.66 -9.71 -38.76
N GLU A 94 -8.35 -9.75 -37.49
CA GLU A 94 -8.40 -8.59 -36.61
C GLU A 94 -6.97 -8.22 -36.22
N THR A 95 -6.65 -6.92 -36.23
CA THR A 95 -5.31 -6.46 -35.88
C THR A 95 -5.22 -5.99 -34.42
N TYR A 96 -4.00 -6.04 -33.86
CA TYR A 96 -3.70 -5.48 -32.55
C TYR A 96 -2.42 -4.63 -32.52
N GLY A 97 -2.23 -3.88 -31.42
CA GLY A 97 -0.98 -3.18 -31.14
C GLY A 97 -0.79 -1.83 -31.85
N ASN A 98 -1.88 -1.21 -32.31
CA ASN A 98 -1.88 0.14 -32.86
C ASN A 98 -3.19 0.87 -32.50
N ALA A 99 -3.16 2.21 -32.40
CA ALA A 99 -4.35 3.01 -32.11
C ALA A 99 -5.47 2.87 -33.16
N SER A 100 -5.10 2.58 -34.41
CA SER A 100 -6.05 2.33 -35.51
C SER A 100 -6.46 0.85 -35.63
N ALA A 101 -5.88 -0.05 -34.83
CA ALA A 101 -6.20 -1.47 -34.86
C ALA A 101 -7.55 -1.77 -34.19
N GLN A 102 -8.11 -2.95 -34.46
CA GLN A 102 -9.33 -3.40 -33.78
C GLN A 102 -9.11 -3.52 -32.26
N HIS A 103 -7.91 -3.97 -31.87
CA HIS A 103 -7.50 -4.10 -30.48
C HIS A 103 -6.30 -3.19 -30.20
N ALA A 104 -6.52 -2.07 -29.50
CA ALA A 104 -5.45 -1.10 -29.25
C ALA A 104 -4.27 -1.65 -28.40
N GLN A 105 -4.51 -2.70 -27.61
CA GLN A 105 -3.50 -3.33 -26.77
C GLN A 105 -2.42 -4.03 -27.62
N ASP A 106 -1.14 -3.71 -27.38
CA ASP A 106 -0.02 -4.45 -27.97
C ASP A 106 0.31 -5.67 -27.11
N PHE A 107 -0.01 -6.86 -27.60
CA PHE A 107 0.27 -8.12 -26.92
C PHE A 107 1.73 -8.56 -26.98
N ASP A 108 2.56 -7.89 -27.79
CA ASP A 108 4.00 -8.17 -27.85
C ASP A 108 4.79 -7.30 -26.87
N THR A 109 4.14 -6.31 -26.25
CA THR A 109 4.75 -5.58 -25.14
C THR A 109 4.78 -6.48 -23.93
N THR A 110 5.91 -6.50 -23.23
CA THR A 110 6.04 -7.23 -21.98
C THR A 110 4.96 -6.73 -21.04
N VAL A 111 4.09 -7.64 -20.58
CA VAL A 111 3.22 -7.33 -19.44
C VAL A 111 4.14 -6.88 -18.31
N PRO A 112 3.90 -5.70 -17.69
CA PRO A 112 4.74 -5.23 -16.61
C PRO A 112 4.90 -6.32 -15.57
N THR A 113 6.15 -6.67 -15.28
CA THR A 113 6.46 -7.60 -14.20
C THR A 113 5.97 -7.02 -12.87
N THR A 114 5.76 -7.86 -11.88
CA THR A 114 5.43 -7.37 -10.53
C THR A 114 6.50 -6.41 -9.99
N VAL A 115 7.75 -6.54 -10.44
CA VAL A 115 8.86 -5.64 -10.10
C VAL A 115 8.70 -4.28 -10.76
N GLU A 116 8.35 -4.23 -12.06
CA GLU A 116 8.10 -2.96 -12.77
C GLU A 116 6.86 -2.25 -12.23
N ILE A 117 5.79 -3.00 -11.93
CA ILE A 117 4.59 -2.46 -11.28
C ILE A 117 4.94 -1.91 -9.90
N GLN A 118 5.72 -2.65 -9.11
CA GLN A 118 6.15 -2.19 -7.79
C GLN A 118 7.03 -0.93 -7.91
N ALA A 119 7.97 -0.90 -8.84
CA ALA A 119 8.83 0.26 -9.08
C ALA A 119 8.02 1.49 -9.53
N GLU A 120 7.04 1.33 -10.43
CA GLU A 120 6.14 2.40 -10.84
C GLU A 120 5.22 2.85 -9.69
N MET A 121 4.77 1.94 -8.83
CA MET A 121 4.00 2.28 -7.62
C MET A 121 4.85 3.03 -6.60
N GLU A 122 6.14 2.72 -6.48
CA GLU A 122 7.10 3.44 -5.64
C GLU A 122 7.51 4.78 -6.25
N ALA A 123 7.62 4.88 -7.58
CA ALA A 123 8.01 6.10 -8.29
C ALA A 123 6.86 7.12 -8.42
N ASN A 124 5.66 6.66 -8.78
CA ASN A 124 4.46 7.51 -8.88
C ASN A 124 3.71 7.65 -7.56
N GLY A 125 3.96 6.74 -6.63
CA GLY A 125 3.51 6.80 -5.25
C GLY A 125 4.72 6.95 -4.35
N ALA A 126 5.10 8.20 -4.07
CA ALA A 126 5.36 8.58 -2.68
C ALA A 126 4.20 7.99 -1.88
N SER A 127 4.41 6.78 -1.36
CA SER A 127 3.36 5.97 -0.75
C SER A 127 2.62 6.87 0.22
N ILE A 128 1.31 6.73 0.37
CA ILE A 128 0.62 7.44 1.46
C ILE A 128 1.37 7.21 2.79
N LEU A 129 2.02 6.05 2.97
CA LEU A 129 2.91 5.79 4.09
C LEU A 129 4.20 6.63 4.06
N ASP A 130 4.81 6.86 2.91
CA ASP A 130 6.01 7.70 2.75
C ASP A 130 5.67 9.18 2.96
N ALA A 131 4.56 9.65 2.37
CA ALA A 131 4.02 10.99 2.63
C ALA A 131 3.64 11.19 4.11
N ILE A 132 3.11 10.16 4.79
CA ILE A 132 2.85 10.19 6.23
C ILE A 132 4.16 10.15 7.04
N GLN A 133 5.18 9.41 6.60
CA GLN A 133 6.49 9.36 7.25
C GLN A 133 7.26 10.69 7.09
N ASP A 134 7.18 11.33 5.93
CA ASP A 134 7.84 12.60 5.62
C ASP A 134 7.15 13.80 6.29
N LEU A 135 5.81 13.75 6.45
CA LEU A 135 5.06 14.75 7.22
C LEU A 135 5.34 14.67 8.73
N LEU A 136 5.90 13.56 9.21
CA LEU A 136 6.28 13.33 10.61
C LEU A 136 7.79 13.04 10.71
N PRO A 137 8.66 14.02 10.43
CA PRO A 137 10.11 13.82 10.45
C PRO A 137 10.54 13.30 11.82
N GLY A 138 11.04 12.06 11.85
CA GLY A 138 11.49 11.37 13.06
C GLY A 138 10.49 10.39 13.68
N SER A 139 9.32 10.15 13.07
CA SER A 139 8.41 9.09 13.54
C SER A 139 8.84 7.72 13.01
N THR A 140 9.60 6.97 13.80
CA THR A 140 9.47 5.52 13.74
C THR A 140 8.07 5.20 14.27
N ILE A 141 7.21 4.57 13.47
CA ILE A 141 6.03 3.86 14.00
C ILE A 141 6.57 2.63 14.76
N ALA A 142 7.31 2.89 15.84
CA ALA A 142 7.51 1.90 16.88
C ALA A 142 6.11 1.58 17.39
N ALA A 143 5.81 0.28 17.50
CA ALA A 143 4.52 -0.27 17.84
C ALA A 143 3.79 0.60 18.88
N ALA A 144 2.48 0.78 18.69
CA ALA A 144 1.57 1.64 19.45
C ALA A 144 1.43 1.29 20.95
N THR A 145 2.55 1.22 21.67
CA THR A 145 2.66 1.18 23.13
C THR A 145 3.28 2.46 23.68
N ASP A 146 3.92 3.28 22.84
CA ASP A 146 4.38 4.60 23.23
C ASP A 146 3.34 5.62 22.77
N ILE A 147 2.56 6.17 23.70
CA ILE A 147 1.91 7.47 23.51
C ILE A 147 3.05 8.50 23.61
N PRO A 148 3.59 9.04 22.49
CA PRO A 148 4.85 9.79 22.53
C PRO A 148 4.68 11.24 23.00
N ALA A 149 3.55 11.60 23.62
CA ALA A 149 3.19 12.99 23.90
C ALA A 149 2.95 13.33 25.38
N MET A 150 3.29 12.42 26.31
CA MET A 150 3.46 12.76 27.74
C MET A 150 4.93 12.66 28.21
N VAL A 151 5.90 12.54 27.29
CA VAL A 151 7.34 12.48 27.60
C VAL A 151 8.09 13.66 26.99
N GLY A 152 7.44 14.83 26.94
CA GLY A 152 8.09 16.11 26.61
C GLY A 152 8.65 16.79 27.86
N THR A 153 9.46 17.84 27.66
CA THR A 153 10.00 18.74 28.69
C THR A 153 8.99 19.19 29.74
N ASN A 154 7.71 19.26 29.40
CA ASN A 154 6.63 19.57 30.35
C ASN A 154 6.45 18.49 31.43
N ASN A 155 6.66 17.21 31.11
CA ASN A 155 6.60 16.14 32.11
C ASN A 155 7.87 16.09 32.97
N ALA A 156 9.04 16.43 32.39
CA ALA A 156 10.26 16.62 33.18
C ALA A 156 10.12 17.84 34.13
N ALA A 157 9.60 18.96 33.63
CA ALA A 157 9.34 20.15 34.44
C ALA A 157 8.29 19.88 35.53
N LEU A 158 7.21 19.17 35.20
CA LEU A 158 6.20 18.77 36.19
C LEU A 158 6.79 17.80 37.21
N ALA A 159 7.61 16.83 36.80
CA ALA A 159 8.29 15.92 37.71
C ALA A 159 9.25 16.66 38.66
N THR A 160 9.98 17.68 38.19
CA THR A 160 10.86 18.49 39.05
C THR A 160 10.09 19.35 40.06
N VAL A 161 8.87 19.77 39.75
CA VAL A 161 8.04 20.57 40.67
C VAL A 161 7.26 19.68 41.64
N VAL A 162 6.66 18.60 41.14
CA VAL A 162 5.78 17.72 41.94
C VAL A 162 6.59 16.74 42.78
N GLY A 163 7.68 16.18 42.24
CA GLY A 163 8.50 15.16 42.88
C GLY A 163 7.96 13.74 42.76
N ALA A 164 8.76 12.76 43.18
CA ALA A 164 8.38 11.35 43.22
C ALA A 164 7.77 10.98 44.57
N LEU A 165 6.84 10.01 44.58
CA LEU A 165 6.29 9.48 45.83
C LEU A 165 7.38 8.92 46.78
N ALA A 166 8.51 8.50 46.24
CA ALA A 166 9.65 7.97 47.00
C ALA A 166 10.52 9.06 47.68
N ASP A 167 10.36 10.33 47.31
CA ASP A 167 11.20 11.43 47.85
C ASP A 167 11.03 11.55 49.37
N GLY A 168 12.11 11.87 50.09
CA GLY A 168 12.06 12.11 51.54
C GLY A 168 11.23 13.35 51.89
N ALA A 169 10.96 13.58 53.19
CA ALA A 169 10.49 14.90 53.61
C ALA A 169 11.60 15.95 53.44
N ALA A 170 11.22 17.20 53.20
CA ALA A 170 12.16 18.31 53.31
C ALA A 170 12.69 18.44 54.75
N ASP A 171 13.95 18.86 54.90
CA ASP A 171 14.58 19.17 56.19
C ASP A 171 14.65 20.69 56.38
N GLY A 172 14.43 21.17 57.61
CA GLY A 172 14.45 22.61 57.90
C GLY A 172 13.40 23.43 57.13
N ASP A 173 13.64 24.72 56.89
CA ASP A 173 12.67 25.56 56.17
C ASP A 173 12.64 25.22 54.67
N PRO A 174 11.45 25.10 54.03
CA PRO A 174 11.36 24.84 52.60
C PRO A 174 12.03 25.96 51.78
N THR A 175 12.74 25.56 50.73
CA THR A 175 13.41 26.47 49.79
C THR A 175 12.88 26.22 48.37
N THR A 176 13.53 26.81 47.35
CA THR A 176 13.18 26.58 45.95
C THR A 176 13.71 25.26 45.39
N GLY A 177 14.47 24.50 46.18
CA GLY A 177 15.06 23.22 45.79
C GLY A 177 14.14 22.01 46.01
N GLU A 178 13.11 22.16 46.84
CA GLU A 178 12.25 21.08 47.27
C GLU A 178 11.03 20.93 46.37
N THR A 179 10.62 19.68 46.17
CA THR A 179 9.41 19.34 45.44
C THR A 179 8.17 19.48 46.32
N LEU A 180 7.00 19.59 45.68
CA LEU A 180 5.71 19.62 46.38
C LEU A 180 5.53 18.39 47.29
N MET A 181 5.98 17.21 46.85
CA MET A 181 5.92 15.98 47.65
C MET A 181 6.79 16.07 48.91
N GLN A 182 8.02 16.62 48.80
CA GLN A 182 8.90 16.81 49.96
C GLN A 182 8.30 17.75 50.99
N TYR A 183 7.66 18.84 50.54
CA TYR A 183 6.95 19.80 51.40
C TYR A 183 5.73 19.18 52.09
N ILE A 184 4.89 18.44 51.35
CA ILE A 184 3.71 17.77 51.91
C ILE A 184 4.12 16.78 53.01
N LYS A 185 5.17 15.98 52.77
CA LYS A 185 5.67 15.02 53.76
C LYS A 185 6.22 15.72 55.00
N GLN A 186 6.88 16.86 54.85
CA GLN A 186 7.34 17.67 55.97
C GLN A 186 6.18 18.17 56.82
N LEU A 187 5.14 18.74 56.20
CA LEU A 187 3.93 19.19 56.92
C LEU A 187 3.27 18.04 57.67
N ILE A 188 3.16 16.85 57.05
CA ILE A 188 2.63 15.66 57.70
C ILE A 188 3.48 15.27 58.92
N ASN A 189 4.81 15.29 58.79
CA ASN A 189 5.72 14.99 59.91
C ASN A 189 5.57 15.99 61.06
N ILE A 190 5.38 17.28 60.78
CA ILE A 190 5.15 18.32 61.81
C ILE A 190 3.81 18.10 62.53
N MET A 191 2.77 17.73 61.78
CA MET A 191 1.42 17.55 62.32
C MET A 191 1.24 16.22 63.08
N VAL A 192 1.81 15.13 62.58
CA VAL A 192 1.50 13.75 63.00
C VAL A 192 2.72 12.97 63.50
N GLY A 193 3.95 13.43 63.21
CA GLY A 193 5.20 12.72 63.50
C GLY A 193 5.67 11.79 62.38
N THR A 194 6.95 11.39 62.42
CA THR A 194 7.66 10.62 61.38
C THR A 194 7.17 9.17 61.23
N ALA A 195 6.46 8.65 62.22
CA ALA A 195 5.66 7.45 62.12
C ALA A 195 4.22 7.87 62.39
N GLY A 196 3.37 7.88 61.35
CA GLY A 196 1.94 8.13 61.52
C GLY A 196 1.43 7.36 62.75
N VAL A 197 0.78 8.04 63.70
CA VAL A 197 0.64 7.60 65.09
C VAL A 197 -0.02 6.21 65.18
N VAL A 198 0.78 5.14 65.18
CA VAL A 198 0.32 3.76 65.43
C VAL A 198 0.28 3.51 66.94
N ALA A 199 1.10 4.23 67.70
CA ALA A 199 1.08 4.27 69.16
C ALA A 199 1.54 5.65 69.63
N PHE A 200 0.86 6.24 70.61
CA PHE A 200 1.21 7.54 71.16
C PHE A 200 2.59 7.48 71.86
N PRO A 201 3.57 8.32 71.48
CA PRO A 201 4.89 8.37 72.13
C PRO A 201 4.78 8.76 73.61
N ALA A 202 5.78 8.45 74.43
CA ALA A 202 5.85 9.03 75.78
C ALA A 202 6.03 10.56 75.71
N GLU A 203 5.65 11.28 76.76
CA GLU A 203 5.87 12.73 76.83
C GLU A 203 7.36 13.06 76.71
N ALA A 204 7.71 14.01 75.84
CA ALA A 204 9.07 14.49 75.64
C ALA A 204 9.07 16.03 75.72
N ALA A 205 10.09 16.60 76.37
CA ALA A 205 10.27 18.04 76.42
C ALA A 205 10.45 18.61 74.99
N PRO A 206 9.97 19.84 74.70
CA PRO A 206 10.07 20.44 73.37
C PRO A 206 11.54 20.53 72.93
N GLY A 207 11.89 19.79 71.88
CA GLY A 207 13.20 19.79 71.23
C GLY A 207 13.05 19.44 69.75
N ASN A 208 14.14 19.49 68.99
CA ASN A 208 14.14 19.13 67.57
C ASN A 208 13.64 17.68 67.41
N GLY A 209 12.45 17.50 66.80
CA GLY A 209 11.79 16.21 66.62
C GLY A 209 10.44 16.05 67.32
N VAL A 210 9.93 17.08 68.01
CA VAL A 210 8.59 17.05 68.65
C VAL A 210 7.53 17.61 67.70
N SER A 211 6.50 16.81 67.40
CA SER A 211 5.34 17.19 66.60
C SER A 211 4.40 18.15 67.35
N LEU A 212 3.61 18.94 66.61
CA LEU A 212 2.62 19.83 67.23
C LEU A 212 1.61 19.04 68.09
N ALA A 213 1.26 17.82 67.67
CA ALA A 213 0.40 16.92 68.43
C ALA A 213 1.01 16.56 69.80
N GLU A 214 2.32 16.30 69.86
CA GLU A 214 3.02 16.03 71.11
C GLU A 214 3.07 17.25 72.02
N VAL A 215 3.32 18.44 71.47
CA VAL A 215 3.31 19.72 72.24
C VAL A 215 1.94 19.98 72.84
N ILE A 216 0.86 19.88 72.06
CA ILE A 216 -0.51 20.10 72.55
C ILE A 216 -0.85 19.11 73.66
N ARG A 217 -0.40 17.86 73.55
CA ARG A 217 -0.62 16.84 74.58
C ARG A 217 0.15 17.14 75.86
N ALA A 218 1.42 17.54 75.78
CA ALA A 218 2.19 17.93 76.96
C ALA A 218 1.51 19.09 77.70
N ILE A 219 1.06 20.12 76.96
CA ILE A 219 0.28 21.23 77.53
C ILE A 219 -1.01 20.72 78.19
N HIS A 220 -1.75 19.82 77.53
CA HIS A 220 -2.96 19.24 78.12
C HIS A 220 -2.66 18.44 79.40
N ALA A 221 -1.61 17.62 79.40
CA ALA A 221 -1.18 16.84 80.56
C ALA A 221 -0.82 17.76 81.73
N ASP A 222 0.01 18.78 81.51
CA ASP A 222 0.37 19.78 82.51
C ASP A 222 -0.86 20.49 83.08
N VAL A 223 -1.76 20.97 82.22
CA VAL A 223 -2.99 21.66 82.64
C VAL A 223 -3.92 20.74 83.45
N THR A 224 -4.07 19.48 83.04
CA THR A 224 -4.86 18.51 83.83
C THR A 224 -4.18 18.13 85.14
N GLY A 225 -2.85 18.04 85.17
CA GLY A 225 -2.05 17.77 86.37
C GLY A 225 -2.14 18.90 87.40
N LEU A 226 -2.20 20.15 86.94
CA LEU A 226 -2.45 21.34 87.80
C LEU A 226 -3.81 21.29 88.49
N ASN A 227 -4.81 20.63 87.90
CA ASN A 227 -6.13 20.47 88.50
C ASN A 227 -6.17 19.38 89.61
N GLY A 228 -5.12 18.57 89.74
CA GLY A 228 -5.02 17.47 90.71
C GLY A 228 -3.97 17.65 91.81
N SER A 229 -3.04 18.59 91.66
CA SER A 229 -1.97 18.87 92.64
C SER A 229 -2.03 20.31 93.13
N ALA A 230 -2.88 20.54 94.14
CA ALA A 230 -2.84 21.66 95.07
C ALA A 230 -2.71 23.08 94.47
N MET A 231 -3.87 23.67 94.12
CA MET A 231 -4.25 24.91 94.81
C MET A 231 -4.84 24.57 96.18
#